data_AF-A0A267M728-F1
#
_entry.id   AF-A0A267M728-F1
#
_cell.length_a   1.000
_cell.length_b   1.000
_cell.length_c   1.000
_cell.angle_alpha   90.00
_cell.angle_beta   90.00
_cell.angle_gamma   90.00
#
_symmetry.space_group_name_H-M   'P 1'
#
loop_
_entity.id
_entity.type
_entity.pdbx_description
1 polymer ?
#
loop_
_entity_poly.entity_id
_entity_poly.type
_entity_poly.pdbx_seq_one_letter_code
_entity_poly.pdbx_strand_id
1 'polypeptide(L)'
;MTQPTLQLNTNKNLASVKNITIRDSGNKEVLEAYFLNHEGQPYNLENKTVTFMENKDGDKFVSDPNVQIVNATAGFVRYTLQSQVHSAPGIAWFEINDDSGLVDSTGNFNIRVENGLRATADNTTYIGALEKLKQQMETLIQQADGELKTELQKAEQQLNQELQNFRNQYNSLSADFQNQFKTAQNARQQDYNNQKNAINQDWTNNKNSIWEQWNNDKANIDKQAQDTVQAIKDNAKQVLDEDQANWNAKQTQWDSTFSAIVKEWQVKTNSLNATVQDLTNKFNTIIGQVSDLMNNKIPTINAKADAIQAKVNEFRASLSQIDWNSFAHKDDLSKVKIKLQSLDSSGNTFTNIQTANKQSDGSYVIDTYSNDWTAYKVSWLLKNTNTKTEVDNKLSAKANASDLANFKIKLQSLDSSGNTFTNIQTANKQSDGSYVIDTYSNDWTAYKVSWLLKNTNTKTEVDNKLSAKANSLRQNISDLSGHLLGFMMTQSAFQHRVDYDNPSGTISNDTVDFNNYRETGILKVVNCLIQNGPYKSENRHTVFLKVTNLDGQTQYQTVYEGDNLYGRKLYNGSGQWHKYTNTPI
;
A
#
# COMPACT_ATOMS: atom_id res chain seq x y z
N MET A 1 -106.83 27.11 103.99
CA MET A 1 -108.20 27.55 104.32
C MET A 1 -109.02 27.51 103.03
N THR A 2 -110.26 27.02 103.09
CA THR A 2 -111.14 26.94 101.92
C THR A 2 -112.03 28.17 101.91
N GLN A 3 -112.08 28.88 100.79
CA GLN A 3 -112.92 30.05 100.60
C GLN A 3 -114.39 29.65 100.40
N PRO A 4 -115.37 30.54 100.63
CA PRO A 4 -116.78 30.25 100.39
C PRO A 4 -117.00 29.76 98.96
N THR A 5 -117.75 28.66 98.81
CA THR A 5 -118.02 28.09 97.49
C THR A 5 -118.80 29.08 96.62
N LEU A 6 -118.26 29.39 95.45
CA LEU A 6 -118.85 30.31 94.50
C LEU A 6 -119.90 29.60 93.63
N GLN A 7 -120.89 30.38 93.19
CA GLN A 7 -121.80 29.97 92.12
C GLN A 7 -121.68 31.06 91.07
N LEU A 8 -121.15 30.70 89.90
CA LEU A 8 -120.78 31.63 88.85
C LEU A 8 -121.56 31.28 87.59
N ASN A 9 -122.28 32.25 87.06
CA ASN A 9 -123.09 32.06 85.85
C ASN A 9 -122.30 32.51 84.60
N THR A 10 -122.48 31.85 83.46
CA THR A 10 -121.89 32.29 82.19
C THR A 10 -122.71 33.38 81.47
N ASN A 11 -123.94 33.65 81.92
CA ASN A 11 -124.72 34.82 81.55
C ASN A 11 -124.16 36.09 82.23
N LYS A 12 -123.43 36.88 81.44
CA LYS A 12 -122.75 38.11 81.87
C LYS A 12 -123.72 39.27 82.18
N ASN A 13 -125.01 39.12 81.89
CA ASN A 13 -126.03 40.13 82.18
C ASN A 13 -126.65 39.98 83.59
N LEU A 14 -126.35 38.88 84.30
CA LEU A 14 -126.78 38.70 85.68
C LEU A 14 -125.78 39.37 86.62
N ALA A 15 -126.24 40.30 87.46
CA ALA A 15 -125.41 40.92 88.47
C ALA A 15 -125.05 39.90 89.56
N SER A 16 -123.85 39.32 89.50
CA SER A 16 -123.32 38.54 90.63
C SER A 16 -121.86 38.90 90.89
N VAL A 17 -121.65 40.07 91.49
CA VAL A 17 -120.34 40.45 92.02
C VAL A 17 -120.20 39.83 93.41
N LYS A 18 -119.66 38.61 93.48
CA LYS A 18 -119.25 38.00 94.75
C LYS A 18 -117.85 38.48 95.12
N ASN A 19 -117.61 38.76 96.40
CA ASN A 19 -116.29 39.14 96.91
C ASN A 19 -115.72 37.98 97.73
N ILE A 20 -114.50 37.57 97.42
CA ILE A 20 -113.70 36.70 98.29
C ILE A 20 -112.57 37.51 98.92
N THR A 21 -112.26 37.25 100.19
CA THR A 21 -111.18 37.93 100.92
C THR A 21 -110.11 36.91 101.28
N ILE A 22 -108.87 37.21 100.89
CA ILE A 22 -107.67 36.40 101.14
C ILE A 22 -106.60 37.27 101.80
N ARG A 23 -105.55 36.67 102.36
CA ARG A 23 -104.43 37.42 102.98
C ARG A 23 -103.16 37.38 102.14
N ASP A 24 -102.33 38.43 102.16
CA ASP A 24 -101.07 38.48 101.40
C ASP A 24 -100.03 37.45 101.87
N SER A 25 -100.14 37.01 103.13
CA SER A 25 -99.34 35.92 103.71
C SER A 25 -99.97 34.53 103.52
N GLY A 26 -101.09 34.44 102.80
CA GLY A 26 -101.76 33.18 102.50
C GLY A 26 -100.92 32.32 101.56
N ASN A 27 -100.99 31.01 101.73
CA ASN A 27 -100.36 30.06 100.82
C ASN A 27 -101.30 28.86 100.63
N LYS A 28 -101.60 28.52 99.37
CA LYS A 28 -102.45 27.38 98.96
C LYS A 28 -103.88 27.44 99.53
N GLU A 29 -104.48 28.62 99.58
CA GLU A 29 -105.92 28.71 99.83
C GLU A 29 -106.70 28.10 98.66
N VAL A 30 -107.84 27.47 98.94
CA VAL A 30 -108.60 26.75 97.92
C VAL A 30 -109.91 27.48 97.64
N LEU A 31 -110.15 27.75 96.37
CA LEU A 31 -111.39 28.29 95.83
C LEU A 31 -112.19 27.16 95.20
N GLU A 32 -113.46 27.06 95.56
CA GLU A 32 -114.39 26.10 94.97
C GLU A 32 -115.52 26.84 94.27
N ALA A 33 -115.94 26.39 93.09
CA ALA A 33 -116.99 27.06 92.32
C ALA A 33 -117.88 26.08 91.55
N TYR A 34 -119.18 26.38 91.48
CA TYR A 34 -120.14 25.76 90.57
C TYR A 34 -120.41 26.70 89.40
N PHE A 35 -120.26 26.21 88.17
CA PHE A 35 -120.56 26.96 86.96
C PHE A 35 -121.98 26.66 86.50
N LEU A 36 -122.73 27.71 86.19
CA LEU A 36 -124.11 27.65 85.73
C LEU A 36 -124.21 28.23 84.32
N ASN A 37 -124.99 27.58 83.45
CA ASN A 37 -125.27 28.06 82.10
C ASN A 37 -126.24 29.24 82.10
N HIS A 38 -126.55 29.75 80.90
CA HIS A 38 -127.41 30.92 80.73
C HIS A 38 -128.81 30.77 81.33
N GLU A 39 -129.31 29.54 81.45
CA GLU A 39 -130.63 29.18 81.99
C GLU A 39 -130.59 28.90 83.51
N GLY A 40 -129.40 28.99 84.13
CA GLY A 40 -129.20 28.75 85.57
C GLY A 40 -129.02 27.28 85.95
N GLN A 41 -128.88 26.38 84.98
CA GLN A 41 -128.61 24.96 85.20
C GLN A 41 -127.08 24.69 85.27
N PRO A 42 -126.63 23.57 85.86
CA PRO A 42 -125.21 23.22 85.88
C PRO A 42 -124.57 23.23 84.48
N TYR A 43 -123.41 23.86 84.36
CA TYR A 43 -122.65 23.93 83.11
C TYR A 43 -121.84 22.66 82.92
N ASN A 44 -122.09 21.87 81.87
CA ASN A 44 -121.34 20.63 81.62
C ASN A 44 -119.91 20.93 81.13
N LEU A 45 -118.92 20.43 81.86
CA LEU A 45 -117.48 20.60 81.60
C LEU A 45 -116.80 19.36 80.99
N GLU A 46 -117.55 18.35 80.54
CA GLU A 46 -116.98 17.19 79.84
C GLU A 46 -116.20 17.61 78.59
N ASN A 47 -114.99 17.09 78.43
CA ASN A 47 -114.05 17.43 77.35
C ASN A 47 -113.69 18.93 77.30
N LYS A 48 -113.75 19.63 78.44
CA LYS A 48 -113.34 21.03 78.57
C LYS A 48 -112.20 21.17 79.56
N THR A 49 -111.40 22.22 79.38
CA THR A 49 -110.42 22.68 80.36
C THR A 49 -110.85 24.02 80.93
N VAL A 50 -110.42 24.32 82.16
CA VAL A 50 -110.78 25.56 82.84
C VAL A 50 -109.50 26.28 83.25
N THR A 51 -109.42 27.57 82.93
CA THR A 51 -108.31 28.44 83.32
C THR A 51 -108.80 29.49 84.28
N PHE A 52 -108.13 29.65 85.42
CA PHE A 52 -108.38 30.76 86.32
C PHE A 52 -107.68 32.01 85.77
N MET A 53 -108.45 33.09 85.69
CA MET A 53 -107.99 34.37 85.20
C MET A 53 -108.23 35.42 86.26
N GLU A 54 -107.28 36.34 86.44
CA GLU A 54 -107.45 37.49 87.30
C GLU A 54 -106.69 38.70 86.78
N ASN A 55 -107.40 39.80 86.65
CA ASN A 55 -106.81 41.10 86.41
C ASN A 55 -106.61 41.80 87.76
N LYS A 56 -105.36 42.06 88.13
CA LYS A 56 -104.98 42.69 89.39
C LYS A 56 -105.04 44.21 89.28
N ASP A 57 -105.31 44.86 90.41
CA ASP A 57 -105.11 46.29 90.55
C ASP A 57 -103.62 46.63 90.28
N GLY A 58 -103.35 47.39 89.21
CA GLY A 58 -101.99 47.78 88.79
C GLY A 58 -101.42 47.05 87.56
N ASP A 59 -102.26 46.68 86.59
CA ASP A 59 -101.89 46.12 85.27
C ASP A 59 -101.07 44.82 85.33
N LYS A 60 -101.27 44.01 86.37
CA LYS A 60 -100.72 42.65 86.46
C LYS A 60 -101.81 41.61 86.22
N PHE A 61 -101.44 40.52 85.58
CA PHE A 61 -102.39 39.48 85.19
C PHE A 61 -101.98 38.12 85.75
N VAL A 62 -102.95 37.34 86.21
CA VAL A 62 -102.78 35.93 86.57
C VAL A 62 -103.57 35.10 85.57
N SER A 63 -102.89 34.17 84.91
CA SER A 63 -103.49 33.15 84.04
C SER A 63 -102.96 31.81 84.50
N ASP A 64 -103.83 30.97 85.06
CA ASP A 64 -103.42 29.66 85.56
C ASP A 64 -104.37 28.55 85.08
N PRO A 65 -103.90 27.65 84.19
CA PRO A 65 -104.70 26.54 83.70
C PRO A 65 -104.86 25.40 84.72
N ASN A 66 -104.22 25.46 85.89
CA ASN A 66 -104.24 24.39 86.89
C ASN A 66 -105.53 24.37 87.74
N VAL A 67 -106.70 24.51 87.11
CA VAL A 67 -108.01 24.36 87.75
C VAL A 67 -108.46 22.90 87.66
N GLN A 68 -108.79 22.30 88.80
CA GLN A 68 -109.28 20.93 88.86
C GLN A 68 -110.80 20.90 88.65
N ILE A 69 -111.26 20.23 87.60
CA ILE A 69 -112.68 19.87 87.45
C ILE A 69 -112.95 18.69 88.37
N VAL A 70 -113.79 18.90 89.39
CA VAL A 70 -114.10 17.88 90.41
C VAL A 70 -115.33 17.08 90.01
N ASN A 71 -116.32 17.72 89.39
CA ASN A 71 -117.48 17.05 88.81
C ASN A 71 -117.93 17.78 87.54
N ALA A 72 -117.67 17.17 86.38
CA ALA A 72 -117.86 17.80 85.08
C ALA A 72 -119.33 18.06 84.74
N THR A 73 -120.24 17.12 85.01
CA THR A 73 -121.66 17.27 84.69
C THR A 73 -122.38 18.24 85.64
N ALA A 74 -121.86 18.43 86.85
CA ALA A 74 -122.34 19.42 87.81
C ALA A 74 -121.67 20.79 87.67
N GLY A 75 -120.70 20.96 86.76
CA GLY A 75 -119.94 22.20 86.60
C GLY A 75 -119.10 22.58 87.83
N PHE A 76 -118.69 21.60 88.65
CA PHE A 76 -117.98 21.85 89.90
C PHE A 76 -116.47 21.82 89.72
N VAL A 77 -115.80 22.89 90.10
CA VAL A 77 -114.34 23.05 90.02
C VAL A 77 -113.72 23.43 91.37
N ARG A 78 -112.44 23.10 91.51
CA ARG A 78 -111.59 23.47 92.62
C ARG A 78 -110.28 24.05 92.09
N TYR A 79 -109.86 25.18 92.63
CA TYR A 79 -108.62 25.85 92.26
C TYR A 79 -107.83 26.23 93.51
N THR A 80 -106.53 25.95 93.53
CA THR A 80 -105.65 26.36 94.63
C THR A 80 -104.98 27.67 94.26
N LEU A 81 -105.23 28.72 95.02
CA LEU A 81 -104.69 30.05 94.77
C LEU A 81 -103.16 30.04 94.87
N GLN A 82 -102.50 30.47 93.78
CA GLN A 82 -101.05 30.60 93.73
C GLN A 82 -100.56 31.91 94.40
N SER A 83 -99.26 31.99 94.71
CA SER A 83 -98.65 33.13 95.39
C SER A 83 -98.92 34.47 94.69
N GLN A 84 -99.03 34.49 93.37
CA GLN A 84 -99.33 35.69 92.59
C GLN A 84 -100.75 36.23 92.85
N VAL A 85 -101.72 35.35 93.18
CA VAL A 85 -103.08 35.75 93.57
C VAL A 85 -103.08 36.49 94.91
N HIS A 86 -102.11 36.22 95.79
CA HIS A 86 -102.02 36.90 97.09
C HIS A 86 -101.30 38.27 97.03
N SER A 87 -100.88 38.73 95.84
CA SER A 87 -100.00 39.91 95.74
C SER A 87 -100.73 41.27 95.76
N ALA A 88 -101.99 41.32 95.30
CA ALA A 88 -102.82 42.52 95.25
C ALA A 88 -104.30 42.14 95.05
N PRO A 89 -105.28 42.99 95.41
CA PRO A 89 -106.67 42.80 95.01
C PRO A 89 -106.86 42.77 93.47
N GLY A 90 -107.96 42.20 93.00
CA GLY A 90 -108.24 42.09 91.58
C GLY A 90 -109.64 41.57 91.24
N ILE A 91 -109.95 41.57 89.95
CA ILE A 91 -111.18 41.02 89.37
C ILE A 91 -110.83 39.70 88.67
N ALA A 92 -111.44 38.61 89.11
CA ALA A 92 -111.19 37.26 88.63
C ALA A 92 -112.40 36.67 87.88
N TRP A 93 -112.11 35.72 87.00
CA TRP A 93 -113.10 34.90 86.30
C TRP A 93 -112.48 33.55 85.92
N PHE A 94 -113.29 32.62 85.44
CA PHE A 94 -112.82 31.38 84.84
C PHE A 94 -113.13 31.37 83.35
N GLU A 95 -112.14 30.98 82.56
CA GLU A 95 -112.27 30.70 81.15
C GLU A 95 -112.47 29.21 80.93
N ILE A 96 -113.46 28.86 80.12
CA ILE A 96 -113.79 27.49 79.76
C ILE A 96 -113.36 27.29 78.32
N ASN A 97 -112.47 26.33 78.09
CA ASN A 97 -111.88 26.07 76.78
C ASN A 97 -112.19 24.63 76.35
N ASP A 98 -112.25 24.38 75.05
CA ASP A 98 -112.15 23.04 74.47
C ASP A 98 -110.99 22.97 73.46
N ASP A 99 -110.87 21.88 72.70
CA ASP A 99 -109.79 21.67 71.73
C ASP A 99 -109.74 22.75 70.62
N SER A 100 -110.81 23.55 70.46
CA SER A 100 -110.88 24.66 69.51
C SER A 100 -110.53 26.04 70.10
N GLY A 101 -110.32 26.11 71.42
CA GLY A 101 -109.98 27.34 72.16
C GLY A 101 -111.06 27.76 73.16
N LEU A 102 -111.14 29.06 73.45
CA LEU A 102 -112.09 29.62 74.42
C LEU A 102 -113.53 29.45 73.93
N VAL A 103 -114.35 28.72 74.69
CA VAL A 103 -115.76 28.47 74.37
C VAL A 103 -116.73 29.29 75.20
N ASP A 104 -116.40 29.57 76.46
CA ASP A 104 -117.21 30.44 77.32
C ASP A 104 -116.35 30.98 78.49
N SER A 105 -116.90 31.91 79.27
CA SER A 105 -116.29 32.37 80.51
C SER A 105 -117.34 32.61 81.58
N THR A 106 -116.98 32.43 82.84
CA THR A 106 -117.87 32.80 83.94
C THR A 106 -118.00 34.32 84.06
N GLY A 107 -119.03 34.77 84.79
CA GLY A 107 -119.07 36.12 85.32
C GLY A 107 -117.91 36.41 86.27
N ASN A 108 -117.61 37.70 86.41
CA ASN A 108 -116.51 38.18 87.23
C ASN A 108 -116.84 38.12 88.74
N PHE A 109 -115.82 37.90 89.56
CA PHE A 109 -115.87 38.03 91.02
C PHE A 109 -114.63 38.77 91.51
N ASN A 110 -114.71 39.45 92.66
CA ASN A 110 -113.58 40.21 93.18
C ASN A 110 -112.81 39.41 94.21
N ILE A 111 -111.49 39.54 94.17
CA ILE A 111 -110.58 39.05 95.21
C ILE A 111 -110.02 40.26 95.95
N ARG A 112 -110.25 40.35 97.25
CA ARG A 112 -109.64 41.33 98.14
C ARG A 112 -108.47 40.69 98.87
N VAL A 113 -107.33 41.36 98.87
CA VAL A 113 -106.13 40.91 99.60
C VAL A 113 -105.92 41.81 100.82
N GLU A 114 -105.91 41.22 102.01
CA GLU A 114 -105.63 41.89 103.28
C GLU A 114 -104.20 41.58 103.79
N ASN A 115 -103.62 42.49 104.56
CA ASN A 115 -102.27 42.30 105.12
C ASN A 115 -102.22 41.15 106.14
N GLY A 116 -101.22 40.28 105.99
CA GLY A 116 -100.87 39.18 106.87
C GLY A 116 -99.69 39.50 107.78
N LEU A 117 -99.56 38.74 108.88
CA LEU A 117 -98.44 38.86 109.83
C LEU A 117 -97.18 38.22 109.24
N ARG A 118 -96.08 38.98 109.09
CA ARG A 118 -94.81 38.50 108.51
C ARG A 118 -93.75 38.23 109.59
N ALA A 119 -93.05 37.10 109.50
CA ALA A 119 -91.83 36.77 110.25
C ALA A 119 -90.72 36.34 109.26
N THR A 120 -89.48 36.76 109.49
CA THR A 120 -88.29 36.60 108.61
C THR A 120 -87.47 35.33 108.91
N ALA A 121 -86.89 34.69 107.89
CA ALA A 121 -85.94 33.56 107.99
C ALA A 121 -84.75 33.69 107.00
N ASP A 122 -83.57 33.20 107.40
CA ASP A 122 -82.23 33.42 106.79
C ASP A 122 -81.86 32.54 105.56
N ASN A 123 -80.88 32.99 104.76
CA ASN A 123 -80.58 32.55 103.38
C ASN A 123 -79.10 32.08 103.16
N THR A 124 -78.75 30.82 103.47
CA THR A 124 -77.35 30.29 103.44
C THR A 124 -76.99 29.33 102.30
N THR A 125 -77.88 29.01 101.36
CA THR A 125 -77.68 27.89 100.41
C THR A 125 -77.01 28.25 99.06
N TYR A 126 -77.02 29.53 98.64
CA TYR A 126 -76.53 29.93 97.30
C TYR A 126 -75.00 30.06 97.17
N ILE A 127 -74.28 30.35 98.27
CA ILE A 127 -72.82 30.61 98.24
C ILE A 127 -72.02 29.33 97.98
N GLY A 128 -72.44 28.18 98.53
CA GLY A 128 -71.70 26.91 98.39
C GLY A 128 -71.72 26.30 96.98
N ALA A 129 -72.74 26.60 96.18
CA ALA A 129 -72.84 26.09 94.81
C ALA A 129 -71.90 26.83 93.84
N LEU A 130 -71.73 28.14 94.02
CA LEU A 130 -70.84 28.97 93.21
C LEU A 130 -69.36 28.62 93.44
N GLU A 131 -68.97 28.33 94.68
CA GLU A 131 -67.57 27.94 94.96
C GLU A 131 -67.20 26.58 94.35
N LYS A 132 -68.15 25.63 94.31
CA LYS A 132 -67.96 24.35 93.62
C LYS A 132 -67.78 24.53 92.11
N LEU A 133 -68.58 25.40 91.49
CA LEU A 133 -68.45 25.69 90.05
C LEU A 133 -67.09 26.32 89.73
N LYS A 134 -66.62 27.25 90.58
CA LYS A 134 -65.29 27.86 90.44
C LYS A 134 -64.17 26.81 90.51
N GLN A 135 -64.19 25.91 91.49
CA GLN A 135 -63.21 24.83 91.60
C GLN A 135 -63.24 23.89 90.38
N GLN A 136 -64.43 23.56 89.86
CA GLN A 136 -64.56 22.77 88.64
C GLN A 136 -63.95 23.47 87.42
N MET A 137 -64.18 24.78 87.26
CA MET A 137 -63.57 25.57 86.20
C MET A 137 -62.05 25.65 86.31
N GLU A 138 -61.51 25.89 87.51
CA GLU A 138 -60.05 25.91 87.74
C GLU A 138 -59.39 24.56 87.41
N THR A 139 -60.07 23.45 87.74
CA THR A 139 -59.60 22.10 87.42
C THR A 139 -59.57 21.86 85.91
N LEU A 140 -60.62 22.28 85.20
CA LEU A 140 -60.68 22.16 83.72
C LEU A 140 -59.58 22.98 83.04
N ILE A 141 -59.30 24.19 83.53
CA ILE A 141 -58.22 25.04 83.01
C ILE A 141 -56.86 24.38 83.22
N GLN A 142 -56.60 23.81 84.41
CA GLN A 142 -55.35 23.12 84.70
C GLN A 142 -55.16 21.86 83.84
N GLN A 143 -56.24 21.10 83.60
CA GLN A 143 -56.18 19.96 82.68
C GLN A 143 -55.88 20.40 81.25
N ALA A 144 -56.58 21.42 80.74
CA ALA A 144 -56.35 21.94 79.40
C ALA A 144 -54.91 22.46 79.20
N ASP A 145 -54.35 23.17 80.19
CA ASP A 145 -52.96 23.65 80.15
C ASP A 145 -51.95 22.48 80.19
N GLY A 146 -52.21 21.46 81.00
CA GLY A 146 -51.40 20.24 81.05
C GLY A 146 -51.40 19.46 79.73
N GLU A 147 -52.57 19.30 79.10
CA GLU A 147 -52.73 18.65 77.79
C GLU A 147 -52.00 19.44 76.70
N LEU A 148 -52.19 20.76 76.66
CA LEU A 148 -51.51 21.64 75.70
C LEU A 148 -49.98 21.54 75.82
N LYS A 149 -49.46 21.57 77.05
CA LYS A 149 -48.02 21.44 77.32
C LYS A 149 -47.46 20.09 76.88
N THR A 150 -48.24 19.02 77.06
CA THR A 150 -47.87 17.67 76.62
C THR A 150 -47.80 17.57 75.10
N GLU A 151 -48.79 18.12 74.40
CA GLU A 151 -48.79 18.14 72.93
C GLU A 151 -47.65 18.99 72.36
N LEU A 152 -47.34 20.14 72.96
CA LEU A 152 -46.19 20.95 72.57
C LEU A 152 -44.86 20.18 72.72
N GLN A 153 -44.68 19.46 73.83
CA GLN A 153 -43.48 18.64 74.04
C GLN A 153 -43.36 17.51 73.00
N LYS A 154 -44.47 16.86 72.65
CA LYS A 154 -44.46 15.82 71.60
C LYS A 154 -44.09 16.41 70.24
N ALA A 155 -44.68 17.56 69.88
CA ALA A 155 -44.38 18.23 68.62
C ALA A 155 -42.90 18.65 68.53
N GLU A 156 -42.34 19.17 69.63
CA GLU A 156 -40.92 19.52 69.70
C GLU A 156 -40.00 18.29 69.57
N GLN A 157 -40.35 17.18 70.21
CA GLN A 157 -39.61 15.92 70.06
C GLN A 157 -39.67 15.38 68.64
N GLN A 158 -40.85 15.38 68.00
CA GLN A 158 -41.02 14.96 66.60
C GLN A 158 -40.19 15.82 65.65
N LEU A 159 -40.26 17.15 65.80
CA LEU A 159 -39.50 18.08 64.95
C LEU A 159 -37.98 17.84 65.09
N ASN A 160 -37.49 17.63 66.32
CA ASN A 160 -36.08 17.31 66.56
C ASN A 160 -35.66 15.99 65.90
N GLN A 161 -36.52 14.97 65.98
CA GLN A 161 -36.30 13.67 65.33
C GLN A 161 -36.21 13.82 63.80
N GLU A 162 -37.14 14.57 63.20
CA GLU A 162 -37.14 14.83 61.75
C GLU A 162 -35.92 15.61 61.29
N LEU A 163 -35.51 16.65 62.04
CA LEU A 163 -34.29 17.41 61.76
C LEU A 163 -33.05 16.52 61.83
N GLN A 164 -33.01 15.60 62.79
CA GLN A 164 -31.89 14.68 62.93
C GLN A 164 -31.86 13.65 61.80
N ASN A 165 -33.02 13.12 61.40
CA ASN A 165 -33.15 12.23 60.24
C ASN A 165 -32.71 12.94 58.94
N PHE A 166 -33.14 14.19 58.74
CA PHE A 166 -32.74 14.99 57.59
C PHE A 166 -31.22 15.22 57.55
N ARG A 167 -30.60 15.59 58.68
CA ARG A 167 -29.13 15.75 58.76
C ARG A 167 -28.40 14.46 58.41
N ASN A 168 -28.88 13.31 58.90
CA ASN A 168 -28.27 12.02 58.62
C ASN A 168 -28.37 11.67 57.12
N GLN A 169 -29.53 11.89 56.50
CA GLN A 169 -29.71 11.68 55.07
C GLN A 169 -28.81 12.59 54.23
N TYR A 170 -28.76 13.88 54.56
CA TYR A 170 -27.92 14.85 53.88
C TYR A 170 -26.44 14.46 53.96
N ASN A 171 -25.96 14.09 55.15
CA ASN A 171 -24.58 13.68 55.35
C ASN A 171 -24.23 12.42 54.54
N SER A 172 -25.13 11.42 54.51
CA SER A 172 -24.92 10.22 53.71
C SER A 172 -24.87 10.53 52.22
N LEU A 173 -25.78 11.37 51.72
CA LEU A 173 -25.82 11.76 50.31
C LEU A 173 -24.56 12.55 49.92
N SER A 174 -24.12 13.47 50.79
CA SER A 174 -22.90 14.24 50.57
C SER A 174 -21.66 13.35 50.54
N ALA A 175 -21.56 12.37 51.44
CA ALA A 175 -20.45 11.43 51.47
C ALA A 175 -20.43 10.54 50.22
N ASP A 176 -21.60 10.03 49.81
CA ASP A 176 -21.75 9.23 48.60
C ASP A 176 -21.34 10.03 47.35
N PHE A 177 -21.82 11.26 47.21
CA PHE A 177 -21.45 12.13 46.10
C PHE A 177 -19.93 12.37 46.04
N GLN A 178 -19.29 12.65 47.18
CA GLN A 178 -17.83 12.83 47.25
C GLN A 178 -17.07 11.56 46.85
N ASN A 179 -17.54 10.39 47.29
CA ASN A 179 -16.95 9.10 46.94
C ASN A 179 -17.09 8.78 45.45
N GLN A 180 -18.27 9.01 44.88
CA GLN A 180 -18.51 8.83 43.45
C GLN A 180 -17.63 9.76 42.62
N PHE A 181 -17.53 11.04 43.01
CA PHE A 181 -16.68 12.01 42.32
C PHE A 181 -15.21 11.61 42.36
N LYS A 182 -14.70 11.19 43.53
CA LYS A 182 -13.32 10.73 43.70
C LYS A 182 -13.04 9.47 42.88
N THR A 183 -13.97 8.52 42.85
CA THR A 183 -13.88 7.31 42.03
C THR A 183 -13.82 7.65 40.55
N ALA A 184 -14.68 8.56 40.08
CA ALA A 184 -14.69 9.01 38.69
C ALA A 184 -13.41 9.80 38.30
N GLN A 185 -12.82 10.55 39.25
CA GLN A 185 -11.52 11.19 39.03
C GLN A 185 -10.40 10.14 38.87
N ASN A 186 -10.34 9.17 39.79
CA ASN A 186 -9.32 8.12 39.75
C ASN A 186 -9.43 7.27 38.48
N ALA A 187 -10.65 6.92 38.07
CA ALA A 187 -10.91 6.18 36.83
C ALA A 187 -10.42 6.95 35.60
N ARG A 188 -10.71 8.27 35.52
CA ARG A 188 -10.21 9.12 34.43
C ARG A 188 -8.68 9.22 34.42
N GLN A 189 -8.06 9.34 35.58
CA GLN A 189 -6.59 9.39 35.68
C GLN A 189 -5.95 8.07 35.23
N GLN A 190 -6.55 6.95 35.61
CA GLN A 190 -6.09 5.62 35.20
C GLN A 190 -6.25 5.42 33.69
N ASP A 191 -7.39 5.82 33.12
CA ASP A 191 -7.65 5.71 31.69
C ASP A 191 -6.67 6.56 30.87
N TYR A 192 -6.41 7.80 31.29
CA TYR A 192 -5.37 8.64 30.68
C TYR A 192 -3.99 7.97 30.72
N ASN A 193 -3.59 7.41 31.86
CA ASN A 193 -2.30 6.72 31.99
C ASN A 193 -2.22 5.49 31.08
N ASN A 194 -3.30 4.71 30.98
CA ASN A 194 -3.38 3.54 30.11
C ASN A 194 -3.25 3.94 28.63
N GLN A 195 -4.00 4.95 28.19
CA GLN A 195 -3.92 5.46 26.82
C GLN A 195 -2.52 5.99 26.50
N LYS A 196 -1.93 6.78 27.41
CA LYS A 196 -0.55 7.28 27.27
C LYS A 196 0.46 6.13 27.11
N ASN A 197 0.33 5.08 27.92
CA ASN A 197 1.23 3.93 27.86
C ASN A 197 1.05 3.14 26.56
N ALA A 198 -0.19 2.92 26.11
CA ALA A 198 -0.49 2.26 24.84
C ALA A 198 0.14 3.03 23.65
N ILE A 199 -0.06 4.36 23.60
CA ILE A 199 0.51 5.21 22.55
C ILE A 199 2.05 5.15 22.56
N ASN A 200 2.67 5.21 23.74
CA ASN A 200 4.13 5.12 23.84
C ASN A 200 4.67 3.75 23.39
N GLN A 201 3.93 2.69 23.68
CA GLN A 201 4.29 1.33 23.27
C GLN A 201 4.13 1.15 21.75
N ASP A 202 3.02 1.61 21.18
CA ASP A 202 2.79 1.60 19.73
C ASP A 202 3.85 2.42 18.99
N TRP A 203 4.20 3.60 19.51
CA TRP A 203 5.29 4.41 18.97
C TRP A 203 6.63 3.66 18.98
N THR A 204 6.96 3.01 20.09
CA THR A 204 8.20 2.24 20.24
C THR A 204 8.22 1.06 19.27
N ASN A 205 7.12 0.34 19.15
CA ASN A 205 6.98 -0.80 18.24
C ASN A 205 7.13 -0.35 16.78
N ASN A 206 6.40 0.69 16.36
CA ASN A 206 6.51 1.23 15.00
C ASN A 206 7.93 1.71 14.68
N LYS A 207 8.58 2.41 15.61
CA LYS A 207 9.97 2.84 15.45
C LYS A 207 10.89 1.65 15.22
N ASN A 208 10.76 0.58 16.02
CA ASN A 208 11.59 -0.61 15.89
C ASN A 208 11.34 -1.32 14.56
N SER A 209 10.09 -1.52 14.15
CA SER A 209 9.76 -2.16 12.86
C SER A 209 10.31 -1.39 11.66
N ILE A 210 10.17 -0.05 11.65
CA ILE A 210 10.75 0.79 10.59
C ILE A 210 12.27 0.65 10.56
N TRP A 211 12.91 0.62 11.73
CA TRP A 211 14.36 0.54 11.81
C TRP A 211 14.90 -0.83 11.39
N GLU A 212 14.21 -1.92 11.77
CA GLU A 212 14.51 -3.27 11.29
C GLU A 212 14.36 -3.38 9.77
N GLN A 213 13.27 -2.84 9.21
CA GLN A 213 13.06 -2.82 7.76
C GLN A 213 14.15 -2.02 7.05
N TRP A 214 14.49 -0.83 7.55
CA TRP A 214 15.57 -0.02 6.99
C TRP A 214 16.93 -0.75 7.02
N ASN A 215 17.26 -1.43 8.12
CA ASN A 215 18.50 -2.20 8.23
C ASN A 215 18.54 -3.37 7.23
N ASN A 216 17.42 -4.07 7.05
CA ASN A 216 17.29 -5.15 6.08
C ASN A 216 17.42 -4.63 4.64
N ASP A 217 16.74 -3.54 4.30
CA ASP A 217 16.82 -2.92 2.97
C ASP A 217 18.23 -2.44 2.68
N LYS A 218 18.89 -1.80 3.65
CA LYS A 218 20.29 -1.39 3.54
C LYS A 218 21.20 -2.58 3.26
N ALA A 219 21.07 -3.67 4.03
CA ALA A 219 21.88 -4.87 3.83
C ALA A 219 21.65 -5.51 2.46
N ASN A 220 20.41 -5.52 1.97
CA ASN A 220 20.05 -6.03 0.65
C ASN A 220 20.66 -5.18 -0.47
N ILE A 221 20.60 -3.85 -0.35
CA ILE A 221 21.20 -2.92 -1.31
C ILE A 221 22.72 -3.09 -1.33
N ASP A 222 23.35 -3.16 -0.15
CA ASP A 222 24.80 -3.36 -0.02
C ASP A 222 25.23 -4.68 -0.69
N LYS A 223 24.46 -5.76 -0.48
CA LYS A 223 24.71 -7.06 -1.13
C LYS A 223 24.54 -6.99 -2.64
N GLN A 224 23.46 -6.41 -3.14
CA GLN A 224 23.24 -6.26 -4.58
C GLN A 224 24.35 -5.43 -5.24
N ALA A 225 24.84 -4.39 -4.57
CA ALA A 225 25.96 -3.59 -5.05
C ALA A 225 27.24 -4.41 -5.12
N GLN A 226 27.55 -5.21 -4.08
CA GLN A 226 28.70 -6.10 -4.06
C GLN A 226 28.62 -7.16 -5.17
N ASP A 227 27.47 -7.82 -5.32
CA ASP A 227 27.25 -8.84 -6.35
C ASP A 227 27.39 -8.23 -7.76
N THR A 228 26.88 -7.02 -7.97
CA THR A 228 27.03 -6.30 -9.25
C THR A 228 28.48 -5.96 -9.55
N VAL A 229 29.23 -5.44 -8.56
CA VAL A 229 30.66 -5.14 -8.73
C VAL A 229 31.44 -6.41 -9.00
N GLN A 230 31.12 -7.52 -8.34
CA GLN A 230 31.79 -8.79 -8.56
C GLN A 230 31.51 -9.32 -9.97
N ALA A 231 30.25 -9.29 -10.43
CA ALA A 231 29.91 -9.69 -11.79
C ALA A 231 30.63 -8.85 -12.85
N ILE A 232 30.79 -7.54 -12.64
CA ILE A 232 31.58 -6.67 -13.53
C ILE A 232 33.05 -7.09 -13.54
N LYS A 233 33.65 -7.37 -12.37
CA LYS A 233 35.03 -7.84 -12.28
C LYS A 233 35.23 -9.18 -12.97
N ASP A 234 34.31 -10.12 -12.79
CA ASP A 234 34.37 -11.45 -13.39
C ASP A 234 34.25 -11.36 -14.92
N ASN A 235 33.32 -10.55 -15.44
CA ASN A 235 33.19 -10.30 -16.88
C ASN A 235 34.46 -9.63 -17.45
N ALA A 236 35.01 -8.62 -16.77
CA ALA A 236 36.22 -7.95 -17.21
C ALA A 236 37.42 -8.91 -17.22
N LYS A 237 37.52 -9.78 -16.21
CA LYS A 237 38.54 -10.82 -16.13
C LYS A 237 38.39 -11.82 -17.28
N GLN A 238 37.17 -12.26 -17.58
CA GLN A 238 36.93 -13.18 -18.69
C GLN A 238 37.39 -12.57 -20.02
N VAL A 239 37.03 -11.32 -20.31
CA VAL A 239 37.47 -10.63 -21.54
C VAL A 239 38.99 -10.52 -21.60
N LEU A 240 39.64 -10.15 -20.50
CA LEU A 240 41.11 -10.08 -20.44
C LEU A 240 41.77 -11.45 -20.66
N ASP A 241 41.24 -12.51 -20.07
CA ASP A 241 41.76 -13.86 -20.23
C ASP A 241 41.57 -14.34 -21.69
N GLU A 242 40.43 -14.04 -22.32
CA GLU A 242 40.17 -14.32 -23.74
C GLU A 242 41.09 -13.53 -24.68
N ASP A 243 41.30 -12.24 -24.43
CA ASP A 243 42.22 -11.40 -25.20
C ASP A 243 43.67 -11.89 -25.07
N GLN A 244 44.09 -12.27 -23.86
CA GLN A 244 45.42 -12.84 -23.64
C GLN A 244 45.61 -14.17 -24.38
N ALA A 245 44.61 -15.05 -24.34
CA ALA A 245 44.64 -16.32 -25.08
C ALA A 245 44.71 -16.09 -26.60
N ASN A 246 43.91 -15.14 -27.12
CA ASN A 246 43.93 -14.75 -28.53
C ASN A 246 45.28 -14.16 -28.95
N TRP A 247 45.88 -13.32 -28.11
CA TRP A 247 47.20 -12.75 -28.37
C TRP A 247 48.28 -13.83 -28.39
N ASN A 248 48.29 -14.74 -27.42
CA ASN A 248 49.22 -15.87 -27.38
C ASN A 248 49.10 -16.77 -28.63
N ALA A 249 47.86 -17.02 -29.07
CA ALA A 249 47.61 -17.81 -30.28
C ALA A 249 48.14 -17.11 -31.55
N LYS A 250 47.91 -15.79 -31.68
CA LYS A 250 48.45 -15.00 -32.80
C LYS A 250 49.98 -14.97 -32.79
N GLN A 251 50.59 -14.80 -31.62
CA GLN A 251 52.05 -14.83 -31.49
C GLN A 251 52.59 -16.19 -31.96
N THR A 252 52.01 -17.29 -31.50
CA THR A 252 52.39 -18.65 -31.92
C THR A 252 52.25 -18.83 -33.45
N GLN A 253 51.18 -18.30 -34.04
CA GLN A 253 50.99 -18.34 -35.49
C GLN A 253 52.05 -17.53 -36.25
N TRP A 254 52.40 -16.34 -35.77
CA TRP A 254 53.47 -15.52 -36.34
C TRP A 254 54.82 -16.20 -36.24
N ASP A 255 55.15 -16.76 -35.07
CA ASP A 255 56.41 -17.47 -34.84
C ASP A 255 56.53 -18.69 -35.78
N SER A 256 55.44 -19.43 -35.97
CA SER A 256 55.38 -20.56 -36.91
C SER A 256 55.56 -20.12 -38.36
N THR A 257 54.86 -19.05 -38.76
CA THR A 257 54.94 -18.49 -40.12
C THR A 257 56.34 -17.99 -40.43
N PHE A 258 56.93 -17.21 -39.51
CA PHE A 258 58.28 -16.71 -39.64
C PHE A 258 59.30 -17.85 -39.72
N SER A 259 59.16 -18.86 -38.85
CA SER A 259 60.01 -20.06 -38.89
C SER A 259 59.91 -20.82 -40.21
N ALA A 260 58.72 -20.93 -40.79
CA ALA A 260 58.52 -21.57 -42.10
C ALA A 260 59.20 -20.78 -43.23
N ILE A 261 59.03 -19.45 -43.24
CA ILE A 261 59.70 -18.56 -44.20
C ILE A 261 61.21 -18.70 -44.11
N VAL A 262 61.78 -18.68 -42.89
CA VAL A 262 63.22 -18.84 -42.67
C VAL A 262 63.72 -20.17 -43.23
N LYS A 263 62.99 -21.28 -42.98
CA LYS A 263 63.33 -22.59 -43.53
C LYS A 263 63.27 -22.61 -45.06
N GLU A 264 62.24 -22.02 -45.66
CA GLU A 264 62.12 -21.94 -47.12
C GLU A 264 63.27 -21.14 -47.75
N TRP A 265 63.62 -19.99 -47.16
CA TRP A 265 64.77 -19.19 -47.57
C TRP A 265 66.09 -19.95 -47.44
N GLN A 266 66.25 -20.74 -46.37
CA GLN A 266 67.43 -21.57 -46.19
C GLN A 266 67.52 -22.65 -47.27
N VAL A 267 66.41 -23.32 -47.62
CA VAL A 267 66.36 -24.31 -48.70
C VAL A 267 66.70 -23.66 -50.06
N LYS A 268 66.12 -22.50 -50.36
CA LYS A 268 66.40 -21.75 -51.60
C LYS A 268 67.87 -21.34 -51.68
N THR A 269 68.43 -20.82 -50.59
CA THR A 269 69.86 -20.46 -50.49
C THR A 269 70.75 -21.68 -50.73
N ASN A 270 70.43 -22.82 -50.10
CA ASN A 270 71.20 -24.06 -50.30
C ASN A 270 71.12 -24.57 -51.75
N SER A 271 69.94 -24.51 -52.37
CA SER A 271 69.75 -24.88 -53.78
C SER A 271 70.52 -23.97 -54.74
N LEU A 272 70.51 -22.65 -54.49
CA LEU A 272 71.30 -21.69 -55.25
C LEU A 272 72.79 -21.98 -55.11
N ASN A 273 73.28 -22.19 -53.88
CA ASN A 273 74.68 -22.54 -53.63
C ASN A 273 75.11 -23.82 -54.35
N ALA A 274 74.28 -24.86 -54.32
CA ALA A 274 74.53 -26.10 -55.05
C ALA A 274 74.60 -25.87 -56.57
N THR A 275 73.71 -25.02 -57.11
CA THR A 275 73.71 -24.65 -58.53
C THR A 275 74.98 -23.89 -58.91
N VAL A 276 75.39 -22.91 -58.10
CA VAL A 276 76.64 -22.16 -58.30
C VAL A 276 77.85 -23.09 -58.26
N GLN A 277 77.86 -24.06 -57.33
CA GLN A 277 78.93 -25.05 -57.24
C GLN A 277 78.99 -25.97 -58.47
N ASP A 278 77.86 -26.47 -58.95
CA ASP A 278 77.78 -27.28 -60.18
C ASP A 278 78.28 -26.49 -61.40
N LEU A 279 77.84 -25.23 -61.55
CA LEU A 279 78.34 -24.35 -62.60
C LEU A 279 79.85 -24.14 -62.50
N THR A 280 80.37 -23.91 -61.29
CA THR A 280 81.81 -23.77 -61.04
C THR A 280 82.56 -25.02 -61.48
N ASN A 281 82.07 -26.22 -61.14
CA ASN A 281 82.68 -27.49 -61.55
C ASN A 281 82.64 -27.68 -63.07
N LYS A 282 81.53 -27.35 -63.74
CA LYS A 282 81.40 -27.38 -65.20
C LYS A 282 82.38 -26.42 -65.87
N PHE A 283 82.50 -25.18 -65.37
CA PHE A 283 83.48 -24.22 -65.87
C PHE A 283 84.91 -24.72 -65.70
N ASN A 284 85.26 -25.26 -64.52
CA ASN A 284 86.58 -25.87 -64.31
C ASN A 284 86.86 -27.03 -65.27
N THR A 285 85.85 -27.85 -65.56
CA THR A 285 85.96 -28.94 -66.56
C THR A 285 86.23 -28.38 -67.96
N ILE A 286 85.50 -27.34 -68.37
CA ILE A 286 85.70 -26.67 -69.67
C ILE A 286 87.10 -26.05 -69.74
N ILE A 287 87.53 -25.35 -68.69
CA ILE A 287 88.88 -24.77 -68.59
C ILE A 287 89.93 -25.88 -68.75
N GLY A 288 89.75 -27.03 -68.08
CA GLY A 288 90.63 -28.19 -68.21
C GLY A 288 90.66 -28.75 -69.63
N GLN A 289 89.49 -28.88 -70.28
CA GLN A 289 89.40 -29.34 -71.68
C GLN A 289 90.04 -28.37 -72.68
N VAL A 290 89.85 -27.07 -72.50
CA VAL A 290 90.50 -26.02 -73.32
C VAL A 290 92.00 -26.06 -73.12
N SER A 291 92.47 -26.18 -71.86
CA SER A 291 93.89 -26.31 -71.54
C SER A 291 94.51 -27.56 -72.19
N ASP A 292 93.85 -28.73 -72.12
CA ASP A 292 94.31 -29.95 -72.80
C ASP A 292 94.34 -29.82 -74.33
N LEU A 293 93.31 -29.17 -74.90
CA LEU A 293 93.26 -28.88 -76.33
C LEU A 293 94.45 -28.02 -76.77
N MET A 294 94.70 -26.91 -76.06
CA MET A 294 95.76 -25.96 -76.36
C MET A 294 97.15 -26.51 -76.13
N ASN A 295 97.37 -27.22 -75.01
CA ASN A 295 98.70 -27.60 -74.57
C ASN A 295 99.13 -28.99 -75.04
N ASN A 296 98.20 -29.92 -75.30
CA ASN A 296 98.53 -31.28 -75.70
C ASN A 296 98.06 -31.60 -77.14
N LYS A 297 96.76 -31.42 -77.43
CA LYS A 297 96.18 -31.91 -78.70
C LYS A 297 96.63 -31.11 -79.92
N ILE A 298 96.54 -29.78 -79.88
CA ILE A 298 97.00 -28.92 -80.99
C ILE A 298 98.51 -29.11 -81.24
N PRO A 299 99.40 -29.07 -80.23
CA PRO A 299 100.82 -29.34 -80.42
C PRO A 299 101.11 -30.74 -80.98
N THR A 300 100.36 -31.77 -80.55
CA THR A 300 100.51 -33.13 -81.11
C THR A 300 100.12 -33.17 -82.60
N ILE A 301 99.07 -32.45 -83.00
CA ILE A 301 98.69 -32.34 -84.41
C ILE A 301 99.78 -31.60 -85.20
N ASN A 302 100.31 -30.50 -84.66
CA ASN A 302 101.44 -29.78 -85.29
C ASN A 302 102.66 -30.68 -85.43
N ALA A 303 103.06 -31.39 -84.38
CA ALA A 303 104.18 -32.33 -84.43
C ALA A 303 103.98 -33.45 -85.46
N LYS A 304 102.74 -33.97 -85.60
CA LYS A 304 102.40 -34.94 -86.66
C LYS A 304 102.47 -34.30 -88.05
N ALA A 305 102.00 -33.05 -88.21
CA ALA A 305 102.09 -32.32 -89.46
C ALA A 305 103.56 -32.05 -89.85
N ASP A 306 104.40 -31.66 -88.88
CA ASP A 306 105.85 -31.48 -89.07
C ASP A 306 106.52 -32.80 -89.46
N ALA A 307 106.16 -33.92 -88.83
CA ALA A 307 106.67 -35.24 -89.19
C ALA A 307 106.25 -35.68 -90.61
N ILE A 308 105.01 -35.38 -91.01
CA ILE A 308 104.56 -35.59 -92.40
C ILE A 308 105.36 -34.72 -93.36
N GLN A 309 105.57 -33.44 -93.03
CA GLN A 309 106.34 -32.52 -93.87
C GLN A 309 107.80 -32.97 -94.01
N ALA A 310 108.42 -33.49 -92.94
CA ALA A 310 109.75 -34.08 -92.98
C ALA A 310 109.79 -35.31 -93.90
N LYS A 311 108.81 -36.23 -93.80
CA LYS A 311 108.68 -37.37 -94.72
C LYS A 311 108.46 -36.97 -96.17
N VAL A 312 107.70 -35.90 -96.42
CA VAL A 312 107.53 -35.32 -97.77
C VAL A 312 108.85 -34.78 -98.30
N ASN A 313 109.65 -34.13 -97.44
CA ASN A 313 110.97 -33.64 -97.81
C ASN A 313 111.97 -34.78 -98.07
N GLU A 314 111.96 -35.84 -97.23
CA GLU A 314 112.74 -37.07 -97.46
C GLU A 314 112.37 -37.71 -98.79
N PHE A 315 111.07 -37.86 -99.08
CA PHE A 315 110.59 -38.40 -100.34
C PHE A 315 111.04 -37.55 -101.54
N ARG A 316 110.98 -36.21 -101.43
CA ARG A 316 111.54 -35.31 -102.46
C ARG A 316 113.04 -35.52 -102.65
N ALA A 317 113.81 -35.67 -101.58
CA ALA A 317 115.24 -35.92 -101.65
C ALA A 317 115.54 -37.28 -102.30
N SER A 318 114.81 -38.33 -101.95
CA SER A 318 114.92 -39.66 -102.59
C SER A 318 114.60 -39.59 -104.09
N LEU A 319 113.57 -38.83 -104.50
CA LEU A 319 113.27 -38.61 -105.93
C LEU A 319 114.39 -37.87 -106.66
N SER A 320 115.07 -36.91 -106.02
CA SER A 320 116.20 -36.18 -106.62
C SER A 320 117.48 -37.00 -106.76
N GLN A 321 117.59 -38.13 -106.05
CA GLN A 321 118.72 -39.06 -106.15
C GLN A 321 118.54 -40.11 -107.26
N ILE A 322 117.36 -40.18 -107.90
CA ILE A 322 117.16 -41.04 -109.05
C ILE A 322 118.00 -40.49 -110.21
N ASP A 323 118.98 -41.26 -110.66
CA ASP A 323 119.74 -40.95 -111.88
C ASP A 323 118.90 -41.29 -113.11
N TRP A 324 118.17 -40.28 -113.58
CA TRP A 324 117.34 -40.36 -114.77
C TRP A 324 118.15 -40.55 -116.06
N ASN A 325 119.48 -40.38 -116.06
CA ASN A 325 120.34 -40.55 -117.24
C ASN A 325 120.71 -42.02 -117.52
N SER A 326 120.35 -42.94 -116.62
CA SER A 326 120.52 -44.40 -116.81
C SER A 326 119.32 -45.08 -117.48
N PHE A 327 118.26 -44.32 -117.78
CA PHE A 327 117.06 -44.79 -118.47
C PHE A 327 117.15 -44.48 -119.97
N ALA A 328 116.75 -45.45 -120.81
CA ALA A 328 116.85 -45.38 -122.27
C ALA A 328 116.24 -44.10 -122.85
N HIS A 329 116.98 -43.42 -123.73
CA HIS A 329 116.50 -42.21 -124.39
C HIS A 329 115.68 -42.55 -125.64
N LYS A 330 114.83 -41.60 -126.04
CA LYS A 330 113.92 -41.71 -127.18
C LYS A 330 114.61 -42.19 -128.48
N ASP A 331 115.90 -41.91 -128.63
CA ASP A 331 116.69 -42.26 -129.81
C ASP A 331 117.20 -43.72 -129.80
N ASP A 332 117.28 -44.38 -128.63
CA ASP A 332 117.73 -45.77 -128.48
C ASP A 332 116.72 -46.79 -129.04
N LEU A 333 115.44 -46.43 -129.06
CA LEU A 333 114.34 -47.29 -129.52
C LEU A 333 114.34 -47.52 -131.05
N SER A 334 114.98 -46.63 -131.83
CA SER A 334 115.06 -46.75 -133.29
C SER A 334 116.02 -47.85 -133.78
N LYS A 335 116.84 -48.42 -132.88
CA LYS A 335 117.88 -49.42 -133.19
C LYS A 335 117.50 -50.86 -132.80
N VAL A 336 116.31 -51.07 -132.25
CA VAL A 336 115.85 -52.40 -131.79
C VAL A 336 115.40 -53.24 -132.99
N LYS A 337 116.06 -54.39 -133.21
CA LYS A 337 115.62 -55.46 -134.12
C LYS A 337 115.37 -56.72 -133.28
N ILE A 338 114.17 -57.31 -133.37
CA ILE A 338 113.84 -58.55 -132.66
C ILE A 338 113.97 -59.74 -133.61
N LYS A 339 114.84 -60.68 -133.23
CA LYS A 339 115.00 -61.98 -133.90
C LYS A 339 114.17 -63.01 -133.15
N LEU A 340 113.11 -63.53 -133.76
CA LEU A 340 112.36 -64.66 -133.22
C LEU A 340 112.89 -65.93 -133.88
N GLN A 341 113.50 -66.80 -133.09
CA GLN A 341 113.93 -68.14 -133.51
C GLN A 341 113.06 -69.19 -132.82
N SER A 342 112.49 -70.08 -133.61
CA SER A 342 111.72 -71.22 -133.14
C SER A 342 112.21 -72.47 -133.85
N LEU A 343 112.20 -73.60 -133.16
CA LEU A 343 112.45 -74.92 -133.74
C LEU A 343 111.11 -75.54 -134.10
N ASP A 344 111.02 -76.15 -135.28
CA ASP A 344 109.91 -77.06 -135.57
C ASP A 344 110.14 -78.44 -134.89
N SER A 345 109.13 -79.30 -134.95
CA SER A 345 109.13 -80.63 -134.35
C SER A 345 110.14 -81.62 -134.95
N SER A 346 110.96 -81.21 -135.92
CA SER A 346 112.05 -82.02 -136.51
C SER A 346 113.44 -81.40 -136.33
N GLY A 347 113.56 -80.38 -135.46
CA GLY A 347 114.83 -79.80 -135.05
C GLY A 347 115.45 -78.80 -136.03
N ASN A 348 114.71 -78.36 -137.05
CA ASN A 348 115.17 -77.30 -137.95
C ASN A 348 114.71 -75.93 -137.44
N THR A 349 115.57 -74.92 -137.59
CA THR A 349 115.27 -73.54 -137.14
C THR A 349 114.49 -72.78 -138.21
N PHE A 350 113.34 -72.22 -137.83
CA PHE A 350 112.69 -71.15 -138.58
C PHE A 350 113.06 -69.80 -137.95
N THR A 351 113.52 -68.86 -138.77
CA THR A 351 113.87 -67.51 -138.34
C THR A 351 112.94 -66.51 -139.02
N ASN A 352 112.18 -65.76 -138.21
CA ASN A 352 111.37 -64.64 -138.70
C ASN A 352 111.93 -63.34 -138.09
N ILE A 353 112.31 -62.39 -138.94
CA ILE A 353 112.82 -61.08 -138.52
C ILE A 353 111.71 -60.07 -138.80
N GLN A 354 111.08 -59.59 -137.73
CA GLN A 354 110.09 -58.51 -137.78
C GLN A 354 110.78 -57.19 -137.40
N THR A 355 110.50 -56.13 -138.16
CA THR A 355 111.02 -54.78 -137.89
C THR A 355 109.87 -53.86 -137.50
N ALA A 356 110.08 -53.07 -136.46
CA ALA A 356 109.08 -52.14 -135.96
C ALA A 356 108.83 -51.03 -136.99
N ASN A 357 107.59 -50.88 -137.44
CA ASN A 357 107.20 -49.79 -138.33
C ASN A 357 106.73 -48.59 -137.50
N LYS A 358 107.24 -47.41 -137.83
CA LYS A 358 106.82 -46.15 -137.21
C LYS A 358 105.45 -45.75 -137.74
N GLN A 359 104.50 -45.52 -136.85
CA GLN A 359 103.19 -44.97 -137.15
C GLN A 359 103.25 -43.44 -137.26
N SER A 360 102.25 -42.83 -137.91
CA SER A 360 102.15 -41.38 -138.08
C SER A 360 101.97 -40.59 -136.77
N ASP A 361 101.55 -41.26 -135.69
CA ASP A 361 101.39 -40.67 -134.35
C ASP A 361 102.67 -40.70 -133.50
N GLY A 362 103.78 -41.22 -134.06
CA GLY A 362 105.07 -41.29 -133.38
C GLY A 362 105.30 -42.56 -132.56
N SER A 363 104.35 -43.51 -132.54
CA SER A 363 104.53 -44.84 -131.96
C SER A 363 105.26 -45.80 -132.92
N TYR A 364 105.85 -46.87 -132.39
CA TYR A 364 106.39 -47.99 -133.16
C TYR A 364 105.63 -49.25 -132.76
N VAL A 365 105.06 -49.97 -133.72
CA VAL A 365 104.22 -51.15 -133.43
C VAL A 365 104.96 -52.44 -133.79
N ILE A 366 105.00 -53.37 -132.83
CA ILE A 366 105.36 -54.78 -132.97
C ILE A 366 104.21 -55.56 -132.34
N ASP A 367 103.48 -56.34 -133.13
CA ASP A 367 102.26 -57.01 -132.68
C ASP A 367 102.57 -58.37 -132.04
N THR A 368 102.24 -58.55 -130.76
CA THR A 368 102.43 -59.79 -129.98
C THR A 368 101.21 -60.16 -129.12
N TYR A 369 100.03 -59.67 -129.51
CA TYR A 369 98.71 -59.78 -128.86
C TYR A 369 98.55 -60.85 -127.75
N SER A 370 98.79 -60.39 -126.51
CA SER A 370 97.98 -60.57 -125.28
C SER A 370 97.79 -61.95 -124.61
N ASN A 371 98.39 -62.10 -123.41
CA ASN A 371 98.06 -63.08 -122.36
C ASN A 371 97.72 -62.38 -121.02
N ASP A 372 96.63 -62.84 -120.39
CA ASP A 372 95.85 -62.39 -119.22
C ASP A 372 96.49 -62.62 -117.82
N TRP A 373 95.94 -62.00 -116.74
CA TRP A 373 95.47 -62.69 -115.49
C TRP A 373 95.24 -61.78 -114.23
N THR A 374 93.96 -61.62 -113.87
CA THR A 374 93.29 -61.55 -112.53
C THR A 374 93.14 -60.29 -111.65
N ALA A 375 91.86 -59.93 -111.52
CA ALA A 375 91.20 -59.38 -110.34
C ALA A 375 90.11 -60.36 -109.85
N TYR A 376 90.20 -60.94 -108.63
CA TYR A 376 89.03 -61.60 -108.00
C TYR A 376 89.06 -61.84 -106.47
N LYS A 377 90.03 -61.36 -105.67
CA LYS A 377 90.10 -61.79 -104.24
C LYS A 377 89.94 -60.76 -103.12
N VAL A 378 89.74 -59.47 -103.39
CA VAL A 378 89.64 -58.46 -102.29
C VAL A 378 88.22 -57.89 -102.11
N SER A 379 87.29 -58.19 -103.04
CA SER A 379 85.88 -57.72 -103.01
C SER A 379 85.01 -58.37 -101.90
N TRP A 380 85.53 -59.33 -101.13
CA TRP A 380 84.70 -60.15 -100.22
C TRP A 380 84.78 -59.74 -98.73
N LEU A 381 85.77 -58.95 -98.31
CA LEU A 381 86.08 -58.76 -96.87
C LEU A 381 85.58 -57.44 -96.25
N LEU A 382 84.98 -56.52 -97.01
CA LEU A 382 84.64 -55.18 -96.49
C LEU A 382 83.13 -54.86 -96.43
N LYS A 383 82.25 -55.84 -96.68
CA LYS A 383 80.78 -55.61 -96.69
C LYS A 383 80.00 -56.11 -95.46
N ASN A 384 80.65 -56.58 -94.38
CA ASN A 384 79.94 -57.10 -93.20
C ASN A 384 80.50 -56.54 -91.86
N THR A 385 79.98 -55.41 -91.37
CA THR A 385 79.67 -55.17 -89.93
C THR A 385 78.94 -53.84 -89.66
N ASN A 386 77.71 -53.99 -89.15
CA ASN A 386 76.82 -53.15 -88.30
C ASN A 386 76.67 -51.63 -88.53
N THR A 387 75.45 -51.23 -88.94
CA THR A 387 74.97 -49.83 -89.05
C THR A 387 73.94 -49.46 -87.98
N LYS A 388 74.20 -48.33 -87.30
CA LYS A 388 73.37 -47.24 -86.74
C LYS A 388 71.92 -47.45 -86.21
N THR A 389 71.19 -48.50 -86.52
CA THR A 389 69.75 -48.64 -86.18
C THR A 389 69.49 -49.24 -84.78
N GLU A 390 70.49 -49.83 -84.12
CA GLU A 390 70.34 -50.38 -82.74
C GLU A 390 70.62 -49.38 -81.61
N VAL A 391 71.05 -48.15 -81.92
CA VAL A 391 71.35 -47.10 -80.92
C VAL A 391 70.17 -46.11 -80.75
N ASP A 392 69.32 -45.93 -81.77
CA ASP A 392 68.21 -44.97 -81.73
C ASP A 392 66.97 -45.47 -80.95
N ASN A 393 66.91 -46.76 -80.57
CA ASN A 393 65.79 -47.37 -79.80
C ASN A 393 65.98 -47.40 -78.27
N LYS A 394 67.04 -46.79 -77.72
CA LYS A 394 67.28 -46.70 -76.25
C LYS A 394 67.13 -45.28 -75.66
N LEU A 395 66.53 -44.34 -76.40
CA LEU A 395 66.39 -42.93 -75.99
C LEU A 395 64.96 -42.38 -76.07
N SER A 396 63.94 -43.18 -75.76
CA SER A 396 62.52 -42.74 -75.73
C SER A 396 61.75 -43.25 -74.51
N ALA A 397 62.30 -43.05 -73.31
CA ALA A 397 61.59 -43.33 -72.06
C ALA A 397 62.02 -42.36 -70.96
N LYS A 398 61.30 -41.24 -70.82
CA LYS A 398 60.95 -40.60 -69.53
C LYS A 398 60.08 -39.35 -69.73
N ALA A 399 59.02 -39.28 -68.92
CA ALA A 399 58.00 -38.24 -68.75
C ALA A 399 56.84 -38.23 -69.77
N ASN A 400 55.80 -39.02 -69.47
CA ASN A 400 54.50 -38.93 -70.15
C ASN A 400 53.65 -37.86 -69.43
N ALA A 401 52.94 -37.04 -70.21
CA ALA A 401 52.07 -35.95 -69.75
C ALA A 401 50.87 -36.40 -68.88
N SER A 402 50.73 -37.70 -68.60
CA SER A 402 49.71 -38.27 -67.70
C SER A 402 50.01 -38.10 -66.22
N ASP A 403 51.27 -37.90 -65.83
CA ASP A 403 51.68 -37.95 -64.42
C ASP A 403 51.41 -36.63 -63.66
N LEU A 404 51.19 -35.52 -64.39
CA LEU A 404 50.86 -34.20 -63.82
C LEU A 404 49.36 -33.91 -63.72
N ALA A 405 48.51 -34.66 -64.43
CA ALA A 405 47.05 -34.46 -64.41
C ALA A 405 46.37 -34.98 -63.13
N ASN A 406 47.11 -35.71 -62.27
CA ASN A 406 46.61 -36.31 -61.03
C ASN A 406 47.05 -35.57 -59.75
N PHE A 407 47.67 -34.41 -59.87
CA PHE A 407 48.12 -33.63 -58.72
C PHE A 407 46.94 -32.94 -58.02
N LYS A 408 46.59 -33.41 -56.81
CA LYS A 408 45.54 -32.85 -55.95
C LYS A 408 46.16 -32.19 -54.72
N ILE A 409 45.73 -30.99 -54.36
CA ILE A 409 46.12 -30.32 -53.12
C ILE A 409 44.95 -30.41 -52.13
N LYS A 410 45.21 -31.00 -50.95
CA LYS A 410 44.26 -31.10 -49.85
C LYS A 410 44.56 -29.99 -48.84
N LEU A 411 43.62 -29.08 -48.65
CA LEU A 411 43.70 -28.04 -47.61
C LEU A 411 42.74 -28.43 -46.47
N GLN A 412 43.26 -28.50 -45.24
CA GLN A 412 42.49 -28.85 -44.05
C GLN A 412 42.57 -27.73 -43.02
N SER A 413 41.42 -27.33 -42.49
CA SER A 413 41.33 -26.39 -41.36
C SER A 413 40.30 -26.87 -40.34
N LEU A 414 40.42 -26.40 -39.11
CA LEU A 414 39.53 -26.72 -38.00
C LEU A 414 38.54 -25.56 -37.78
N ASP A 415 37.28 -25.87 -37.50
CA ASP A 415 36.32 -24.88 -37.00
C ASP A 415 36.51 -24.61 -35.49
N SER A 416 35.73 -23.66 -34.95
CA SER A 416 35.76 -23.27 -33.53
C SER A 416 35.35 -24.38 -32.56
N SER A 417 34.86 -25.52 -33.06
CA SER A 417 34.45 -26.69 -32.27
C SER A 417 35.39 -27.88 -32.47
N GLY A 418 36.50 -27.71 -33.22
CA GLY A 418 37.50 -28.74 -33.47
C GLY A 418 37.14 -29.72 -34.59
N ASN A 419 36.11 -29.45 -35.40
CA ASN A 419 35.77 -30.31 -36.54
C ASN A 419 36.59 -29.93 -37.77
N THR A 420 37.03 -30.94 -38.54
CA THR A 420 37.89 -30.75 -39.72
C THR A 420 37.05 -30.46 -40.97
N PHE A 421 37.29 -29.32 -41.62
CA PHE A 421 36.80 -29.02 -42.96
C PHE A 421 37.89 -29.38 -43.99
N THR A 422 37.55 -30.21 -44.97
CA THR A 422 38.49 -30.65 -46.01
C THR A 422 38.00 -30.18 -47.37
N ASN A 423 38.80 -29.38 -48.07
CA ASN A 423 38.53 -28.98 -49.44
C ASN A 423 39.63 -29.52 -50.37
N ILE A 424 39.23 -30.17 -51.46
CA ILE A 424 40.12 -30.77 -52.46
C ILE A 424 39.93 -29.99 -53.76
N GLN A 425 40.91 -29.16 -54.09
CA GLN A 425 40.95 -28.40 -55.33
C GLN A 425 41.72 -29.18 -56.40
N THR A 426 41.22 -29.20 -57.63
CA THR A 426 41.84 -29.88 -58.77
C THR A 426 42.33 -28.84 -59.77
N ALA A 427 43.54 -28.99 -60.28
CA ALA A 427 44.12 -28.03 -61.21
C ALA A 427 43.43 -28.11 -62.58
N ASN A 428 42.96 -26.97 -63.09
CA ASN A 428 42.31 -26.89 -64.40
C ASN A 428 43.34 -26.50 -65.47
N LYS A 429 43.42 -27.29 -66.55
CA LYS A 429 44.34 -27.05 -67.67
C LYS A 429 43.82 -25.90 -68.53
N GLN A 430 44.67 -24.90 -68.75
CA GLN A 430 44.40 -23.77 -69.62
C GLN A 430 44.78 -24.10 -71.07
N SER A 431 44.27 -23.30 -72.00
CA SER A 431 44.47 -23.48 -73.45
C SER A 431 45.93 -23.35 -73.90
N ASP A 432 46.80 -22.71 -73.10
CA ASP A 432 48.24 -22.53 -73.36
C ASP A 432 49.11 -23.67 -72.79
N GLY A 433 48.50 -24.68 -72.16
CA GLY A 433 49.19 -25.81 -71.56
C GLY A 433 49.59 -25.62 -70.09
N SER A 434 49.35 -24.44 -69.49
CA SER A 434 49.52 -24.21 -68.05
C SER A 434 48.36 -24.79 -67.22
N TYR A 435 48.57 -24.98 -65.92
CA TYR A 435 47.53 -25.44 -64.98
C TYR A 435 47.33 -24.40 -63.88
N VAL A 436 46.09 -23.98 -63.65
CA VAL A 436 45.74 -22.94 -62.66
C VAL A 436 44.88 -23.53 -61.55
N ILE A 437 45.18 -23.15 -60.30
CA ILE A 437 44.38 -23.44 -59.11
C ILE A 437 43.87 -22.10 -58.57
N ASP A 438 42.55 -21.92 -58.56
CA ASP A 438 41.92 -20.68 -58.10
C ASP A 438 41.70 -20.72 -56.58
N THR A 439 42.38 -19.83 -55.85
CA THR A 439 42.32 -19.74 -54.38
C THR A 439 41.43 -18.59 -53.88
N TYR A 440 40.83 -17.80 -54.77
CA TYR A 440 40.17 -16.54 -54.42
C TYR A 440 38.74 -16.69 -53.84
N SER A 441 38.07 -17.82 -54.03
CA SER A 441 36.65 -17.95 -53.65
C SER A 441 36.37 -18.15 -52.16
N ASN A 442 37.41 -18.28 -51.31
CA ASN A 442 37.25 -18.75 -49.92
C ASN A 442 37.88 -17.78 -48.91
N ASP A 443 37.76 -16.47 -49.12
CA ASP A 443 38.25 -15.48 -48.18
C ASP A 443 37.52 -15.61 -46.82
N TRP A 444 38.20 -16.24 -45.86
CA TRP A 444 37.79 -16.48 -44.47
C TRP A 444 37.33 -15.20 -43.76
N THR A 445 37.77 -14.04 -44.24
CA THR A 445 37.47 -12.73 -43.67
C THR A 445 35.98 -12.39 -43.75
N ALA A 446 35.28 -12.79 -44.82
CA ALA A 446 33.85 -12.48 -45.00
C ALA A 446 32.92 -13.25 -44.05
N TYR A 447 33.24 -14.52 -43.76
CA TYR A 447 32.42 -15.35 -42.87
C TYR A 447 32.57 -14.97 -41.39
N LYS A 448 33.80 -14.62 -40.96
CA LYS A 448 34.05 -14.10 -39.61
C LYS A 448 33.37 -12.74 -39.38
N VAL A 449 33.42 -11.86 -40.38
CA VAL A 449 32.71 -10.56 -40.33
C VAL A 449 31.20 -10.77 -40.29
N SER A 450 30.64 -11.69 -41.09
CA SER A 450 29.20 -12.02 -41.03
C SER A 450 28.76 -12.66 -39.72
N TRP A 451 29.61 -13.44 -39.06
CA TRP A 451 29.32 -14.05 -37.76
C TRP A 451 29.37 -13.02 -36.62
N LEU A 452 30.37 -12.12 -36.64
CA LEU A 452 30.46 -10.98 -35.71
C LEU A 452 29.24 -10.05 -35.84
N LEU A 453 28.78 -9.79 -37.06
CA LEU A 453 27.56 -9.00 -37.35
C LEU A 453 26.26 -9.69 -36.89
N LYS A 454 26.25 -11.03 -36.74
CA LYS A 454 25.08 -11.79 -36.26
C LYS A 454 25.05 -12.01 -34.75
N ASN A 455 26.21 -12.00 -34.09
CA ASN A 455 26.34 -12.29 -32.65
C ASN A 455 26.66 -11.07 -31.77
N THR A 456 26.79 -9.88 -32.35
CA THR A 456 26.74 -8.63 -31.59
C THR A 456 25.29 -8.14 -31.54
N ASN A 457 24.78 -7.86 -30.34
CA ASN A 457 23.43 -7.30 -30.16
C ASN A 457 23.27 -6.12 -31.12
N THR A 458 22.28 -6.20 -32.00
CA THR A 458 22.05 -5.12 -32.98
C THR A 458 21.80 -3.81 -32.24
N LYS A 459 22.17 -2.67 -32.83
CA LYS A 459 21.91 -1.35 -32.26
C LYS A 459 20.46 -1.21 -31.74
N THR A 460 19.51 -1.75 -32.50
CA THR A 460 18.09 -1.83 -32.15
C THR A 460 17.80 -2.56 -30.84
N GLU A 461 18.51 -3.65 -30.56
CA GLU A 461 18.33 -4.46 -29.34
C GLU A 461 18.84 -3.74 -28.09
N VAL A 462 19.96 -3.02 -28.23
CA VAL A 462 20.50 -2.14 -27.17
C VAL A 462 19.56 -0.96 -26.93
N ASP A 463 19.07 -0.33 -27.99
CA ASP A 463 18.14 0.81 -27.91
C ASP A 463 16.79 0.40 -27.27
N ASN A 464 16.31 -0.82 -27.54
CA ASN A 464 15.11 -1.38 -26.90
C ASN A 464 15.31 -1.66 -25.40
N LYS A 465 16.44 -2.28 -25.01
CA LYS A 465 16.77 -2.52 -23.59
C LYS A 465 16.93 -1.21 -22.82
N LEU A 466 17.55 -0.20 -23.44
CA LEU A 466 17.71 1.13 -22.86
C LEU A 466 16.35 1.84 -22.68
N SER A 467 15.47 1.77 -23.69
CA SER A 467 14.10 2.32 -23.60
C SER A 467 13.26 1.65 -22.52
N ALA A 468 13.33 0.32 -22.39
CA ALA A 468 12.62 -0.41 -21.33
C ALA A 468 13.09 0.02 -19.93
N LYS A 469 14.40 0.19 -19.74
CA LYS A 469 14.96 0.62 -18.46
C LYS A 469 14.64 2.08 -18.15
N ALA A 470 14.63 2.96 -19.17
CA ALA A 470 14.20 4.34 -19.03
C ALA A 470 12.69 4.46 -18.69
N ASN A 471 11.84 3.60 -19.24
CA ASN A 471 10.42 3.52 -18.88
C ASN A 471 10.22 3.10 -17.42
N SER A 472 10.93 2.06 -16.97
CA SER A 472 10.86 1.60 -15.58
C SER A 472 11.33 2.68 -14.60
N LEU A 473 12.41 3.40 -14.93
CA LEU A 473 12.87 4.53 -14.12
C LEU A 473 11.84 5.65 -14.03
N ARG A 474 11.20 6.01 -15.14
CA ARG A 474 10.13 7.02 -15.17
C ARG A 474 8.95 6.65 -14.28
N GLN A 475 8.55 5.37 -14.28
CA GLN A 475 7.46 4.90 -13.43
C GLN A 475 7.81 5.04 -11.95
N ASN A 476 9.00 4.60 -11.54
CA ASN A 476 9.45 4.71 -10.15
C ASN A 476 9.50 6.17 -9.66
N ILE A 477 9.92 7.10 -10.52
CA ILE A 477 9.93 8.54 -10.21
C ILE A 477 8.50 9.07 -10.02
N SER A 478 7.56 8.65 -10.87
CA SER A 478 6.14 9.02 -10.77
C SER A 478 5.53 8.53 -9.45
N ASP A 479 5.79 7.27 -9.08
CA ASP A 479 5.24 6.67 -7.87
C ASP A 479 5.81 7.37 -6.60
N LEU A 480 7.11 7.67 -6.60
CA LEU A 480 7.74 8.43 -5.51
C LEU A 480 7.14 9.84 -5.38
N SER A 481 6.89 10.52 -6.50
CA SER A 481 6.22 11.83 -6.50
C SER A 481 4.81 11.74 -5.92
N GLY A 482 4.05 10.69 -6.23
CA GLY A 482 2.73 10.45 -5.67
C GLY A 482 2.76 10.25 -4.15
N HIS A 483 3.68 9.43 -3.64
CA HIS A 483 3.85 9.23 -2.20
C HIS A 483 4.27 10.50 -1.48
N LEU A 484 5.18 11.29 -2.06
CA LEU A 484 5.62 12.56 -1.47
C LEU A 484 4.46 13.56 -1.36
N LEU A 485 3.65 13.68 -2.41
CA LEU A 485 2.44 14.50 -2.40
C LEU A 485 1.45 14.02 -1.31
N GLY A 486 1.25 12.72 -1.18
CA GLY A 486 0.41 12.12 -0.13
C GLY A 486 0.90 12.43 1.28
N PHE A 487 2.21 12.32 1.52
CA PHE A 487 2.83 12.67 2.80
C PHE A 487 2.69 14.16 3.12
N MET A 488 2.96 15.05 2.15
CA MET A 488 2.80 16.50 2.33
C MET A 488 1.35 16.87 2.66
N MET A 489 0.37 16.28 1.98
CA MET A 489 -1.06 16.49 2.28
C MET A 489 -1.41 16.03 3.71
N THR A 490 -0.89 14.88 4.14
CA THR A 490 -1.12 14.36 5.50
C THR A 490 -0.51 15.26 6.57
N GLN A 491 0.71 15.76 6.33
CA GLN A 491 1.39 16.68 7.26
C GLN A 491 0.71 18.03 7.35
N SER A 492 0.25 18.59 6.22
CA SER A 492 -0.53 19.82 6.20
C SER A 492 -1.86 19.65 6.94
N ALA A 493 -2.57 18.54 6.71
CA ALA A 493 -3.80 18.22 7.43
C ALA A 493 -3.56 18.03 8.94
N PHE A 494 -2.41 17.50 9.35
CA PHE A 494 -2.03 17.42 10.76
C PHE A 494 -1.73 18.80 11.35
N GLN A 495 -0.95 19.64 10.66
CA GLN A 495 -0.63 21.00 11.10
C GLN A 495 -1.89 21.81 11.37
N HIS A 496 -2.87 21.79 10.45
CA HIS A 496 -4.15 22.49 10.60
C HIS A 496 -5.01 22.02 11.81
N ARG A 497 -4.67 20.90 12.47
CA ARG A 497 -5.38 20.37 13.65
C ARG A 497 -4.72 20.74 14.99
N VAL A 498 -3.43 21.06 14.98
CA VAL A 498 -2.63 21.20 16.21
C VAL A 498 -1.92 22.54 16.32
N ASP A 499 -1.68 23.22 15.20
CA ASP A 499 -0.93 24.47 15.15
C ASP A 499 -1.87 25.67 14.99
N TYR A 500 -1.86 26.56 15.98
CA TYR A 500 -2.70 27.78 15.99
C TYR A 500 -2.13 28.88 15.08
N ASP A 501 -0.85 28.81 14.69
CA ASP A 501 -0.24 29.75 13.76
C ASP A 501 -0.58 29.40 12.29
N ASN A 502 -1.01 28.17 12.03
CA ASN A 502 -1.46 27.68 10.72
C ASN A 502 -2.91 27.14 10.77
N PRO A 503 -3.91 28.00 11.07
CA PRO A 503 -5.30 27.57 11.16
C PRO A 503 -5.82 27.05 9.82
N SER A 504 -6.80 26.14 9.86
CA SER A 504 -7.49 25.61 8.67
C SER A 504 -8.24 26.68 7.87
N GLY A 505 -8.53 27.82 8.51
CA GLY A 505 -9.10 28.99 7.85
C GLY A 505 -9.02 30.22 8.76
N THR A 506 -9.05 31.40 8.14
CA THR A 506 -9.18 32.67 8.87
C THR A 506 -10.40 33.43 8.35
N ILE A 507 -11.26 33.87 9.25
CA ILE A 507 -12.41 34.72 8.94
C ILE A 507 -12.28 36.01 9.71
N SER A 508 -12.55 37.13 9.06
CA SER A 508 -12.32 38.44 9.63
C SER A 508 -13.44 39.41 9.30
N ASN A 509 -13.83 40.22 10.28
CA ASN A 509 -14.82 41.30 10.13
C ASN A 509 -16.24 40.87 9.70
N ASP A 510 -16.59 39.59 9.83
CA ASP A 510 -17.88 39.04 9.37
C ASP A 510 -18.75 38.51 10.54
N THR A 511 -19.92 37.96 10.23
CA THR A 511 -20.71 37.14 11.16
C THR A 511 -20.40 35.67 10.93
N VAL A 512 -20.09 34.95 11.99
CA VAL A 512 -19.71 33.53 11.96
C VAL A 512 -20.62 32.72 12.86
N ASP A 513 -21.23 31.67 12.33
CA ASP A 513 -21.99 30.69 13.11
C ASP A 513 -21.12 29.46 13.39
N PHE A 514 -20.84 29.21 14.68
CA PHE A 514 -20.02 28.08 15.09
C PHE A 514 -20.66 26.71 14.84
N ASN A 515 -21.96 26.62 14.60
CA ASN A 515 -22.62 25.36 14.20
C ASN A 515 -22.32 24.95 12.74
N ASN A 516 -21.85 25.89 11.90
CA ASN A 516 -21.49 25.60 10.52
C ASN A 516 -20.13 24.90 10.38
N TYR A 517 -19.29 24.94 11.42
CA TYR A 517 -17.94 24.37 11.40
C TYR A 517 -17.92 22.97 12.00
N ARG A 518 -17.93 21.96 11.13
CA ARG A 518 -18.08 20.55 11.50
C ARG A 518 -16.85 19.70 11.23
N GLU A 519 -15.86 20.23 10.53
CA GLU A 519 -14.64 19.48 10.18
C GLU A 519 -13.55 19.65 11.24
N THR A 520 -12.74 18.61 11.42
CA THR A 520 -11.63 18.63 12.39
C THR A 520 -10.56 19.63 11.96
N GLY A 521 -10.28 20.64 12.80
CA GLY A 521 -9.31 21.69 12.50
C GLY A 521 -9.38 22.87 13.48
N ILE A 522 -8.56 23.89 13.23
CA ILE A 522 -8.53 25.13 14.01
C ILE A 522 -8.91 26.30 13.10
N LEU A 523 -10.02 26.97 13.39
CA LEU A 523 -10.46 28.18 12.70
C LEU A 523 -10.03 29.42 13.50
N LYS A 524 -9.37 30.37 12.85
CA LYS A 524 -9.09 31.69 13.42
C LYS A 524 -10.19 32.66 13.04
N VAL A 525 -10.77 33.30 14.03
CA VAL A 525 -11.88 34.24 13.85
C VAL A 525 -11.43 35.57 14.42
N VAL A 526 -11.46 36.64 13.62
CA VAL A 526 -10.90 37.94 14.00
C VAL A 526 -11.95 39.02 13.84
N ASN A 527 -12.25 39.73 14.93
CA ASN A 527 -13.23 40.84 14.92
C ASN A 527 -14.59 40.46 14.30
N CYS A 528 -15.11 39.27 14.61
CA CYS A 528 -16.37 38.76 14.03
C CYS A 528 -17.49 38.72 15.06
N LEU A 529 -18.74 38.88 14.61
CA LEU A 529 -19.92 38.56 15.42
C LEU A 529 -20.09 37.05 15.45
N ILE A 530 -20.11 36.43 16.63
CA ILE A 530 -20.16 34.96 16.75
C ILE A 530 -21.56 34.51 17.15
N GLN A 531 -22.25 33.85 16.22
CA GLN A 531 -23.53 33.17 16.43
C GLN A 531 -23.32 31.74 16.92
N ASN A 532 -24.24 31.27 17.77
CA ASN A 532 -24.17 29.96 18.42
C ASN A 532 -22.82 29.68 19.10
N GLY A 533 -22.11 30.74 19.51
CA GLY A 533 -20.91 30.70 20.33
C GLY A 533 -21.22 30.84 21.83
N PRO A 534 -20.20 30.88 22.70
CA PRO A 534 -20.38 30.99 24.15
C PRO A 534 -20.81 32.39 24.63
N TYR A 535 -21.09 33.33 23.72
CA TYR A 535 -21.28 34.75 24.01
C TYR A 535 -22.77 35.10 24.17
N LYS A 536 -23.06 35.95 25.16
CA LYS A 536 -24.42 36.46 25.43
C LYS A 536 -24.69 37.84 24.82
N SER A 537 -23.66 38.54 24.38
CA SER A 537 -23.74 39.88 23.80
C SER A 537 -23.30 39.86 22.34
N GLU A 538 -23.85 40.74 21.51
CA GLU A 538 -23.50 40.88 20.08
C GLU A 538 -22.17 41.62 19.85
N ASN A 539 -21.19 41.38 20.71
CA ASN A 539 -19.88 41.99 20.54
C ASN A 539 -19.09 41.23 19.47
N ARG A 540 -18.12 41.93 18.88
CA ARG A 540 -17.16 41.31 17.97
C ARG A 540 -16.02 40.71 18.77
N HIS A 541 -15.61 39.50 18.39
CA HIS A 541 -14.65 38.69 19.12
C HIS A 541 -13.50 38.26 18.20
N THR A 542 -12.32 38.08 18.81
CA THR A 542 -11.15 37.49 18.16
C THR A 542 -10.74 36.24 18.91
N VAL A 543 -10.95 35.08 18.29
CA VAL A 543 -10.88 33.78 18.97
C VAL A 543 -10.30 32.71 18.06
N PHE A 544 -9.86 31.61 18.66
CA PHE A 544 -9.62 30.37 17.94
C PHE A 544 -10.69 29.34 18.29
N LEU A 545 -11.38 28.83 17.27
CA LEU A 545 -12.30 27.71 17.40
C LEU A 545 -11.57 26.43 16.97
N LYS A 546 -11.34 25.53 17.91
CA LYS A 546 -10.87 24.17 17.62
C LYS A 546 -12.06 23.23 17.53
N VAL A 547 -12.14 22.46 16.45
CA VAL A 547 -13.17 21.45 16.22
C VAL A 547 -12.49 20.07 16.14
N THR A 548 -13.04 19.10 16.86
CA THR A 548 -12.68 17.68 16.76
C THR A 548 -13.93 16.92 16.37
N ASN A 549 -14.01 16.50 15.11
CA ASN A 549 -15.06 15.63 14.62
C ASN A 549 -14.63 14.17 14.78
N LEU A 550 -15.44 13.37 15.47
CA LEU A 550 -15.13 11.97 15.75
C LEU A 550 -15.72 11.03 14.69
N ASP A 551 -16.99 11.19 14.35
CA ASP A 551 -17.77 10.23 13.54
C ASP A 551 -18.79 10.90 12.60
N GLY A 552 -18.69 12.22 12.40
CA GLY A 552 -19.64 13.02 11.62
C GLY A 552 -20.87 13.48 12.42
N GLN A 553 -21.25 12.78 13.48
CA GLN A 553 -22.41 13.10 14.34
C GLN A 553 -22.01 13.75 15.66
N THR A 554 -20.91 13.30 16.25
CA THR A 554 -20.34 13.72 17.51
C THR A 554 -19.12 14.61 17.27
N GLN A 555 -19.19 15.83 17.75
CA GLN A 555 -18.12 16.82 17.60
C GLN A 555 -17.82 17.46 18.95
N TYR A 556 -16.55 17.78 19.19
CA TYR A 556 -16.15 18.64 20.29
C TYR A 556 -15.67 19.95 19.72
N GLN A 557 -16.15 21.05 20.29
CA GLN A 557 -15.69 22.38 19.94
C GLN A 557 -15.16 23.09 21.16
N THR A 558 -14.01 23.74 20.99
CA THR A 558 -13.33 24.49 22.04
C THR A 558 -12.99 25.87 21.51
N VAL A 559 -13.30 26.91 22.27
CA VAL A 559 -13.03 28.31 21.93
C VAL A 559 -11.99 28.86 22.90
N TYR A 560 -10.93 29.42 22.33
CA TYR A 560 -9.87 30.11 23.04
C TYR A 560 -9.97 31.61 22.75
N GLU A 561 -10.18 32.41 23.79
CA GLU A 561 -10.26 33.88 23.70
C GLU A 561 -9.48 34.52 24.86
N GLY A 562 -8.25 34.94 24.57
CA GLY A 562 -7.30 35.35 25.61
C GLY A 562 -7.12 34.22 26.64
N ASP A 563 -7.34 34.53 27.92
CA ASP A 563 -7.26 33.55 29.02
C ASP A 563 -8.56 32.76 29.24
N ASN A 564 -9.63 33.05 28.49
CA ASN A 564 -10.89 32.33 28.61
C ASN A 564 -10.90 31.10 27.69
N LEU A 565 -11.32 29.98 28.26
CA LEU A 565 -11.58 28.73 27.54
C LEU A 565 -13.05 28.38 27.62
N TYR A 566 -13.65 28.02 26.49
CA TYR A 566 -15.01 27.49 26.44
C TYR A 566 -15.01 26.18 25.69
N GLY A 567 -15.88 25.25 26.07
CA GLY A 567 -16.00 23.97 25.38
C GLY A 567 -17.44 23.51 25.30
N ARG A 568 -17.74 22.75 24.25
CA ARG A 568 -19.02 22.05 24.09
C ARG A 568 -18.84 20.72 23.38
N LYS A 569 -19.74 19.79 23.67
CA LYS A 569 -19.98 18.60 22.84
C LYS A 569 -21.22 18.88 21.99
N LEU A 570 -21.10 18.72 20.68
CA LEU A 570 -22.24 18.71 19.77
C LEU A 570 -22.61 17.27 19.43
N TYR A 571 -23.91 17.02 19.41
CA TYR A 571 -24.50 15.82 18.83
C TYR A 571 -25.51 16.25 17.76
N ASN A 572 -25.35 15.78 16.53
CA ASN A 572 -26.12 16.21 15.36
C ASN A 572 -26.15 17.75 15.16
N GLY A 573 -25.07 18.43 15.54
CA GLY A 573 -24.89 19.87 15.30
C GLY A 573 -25.47 20.82 16.35
N SER A 574 -25.92 20.31 17.50
CA SER A 574 -26.36 21.14 18.63
C SER A 574 -25.68 20.71 19.94
N GLY A 575 -25.39 21.70 20.80
CA GLY A 575 -24.69 21.48 22.07
C GLY A 575 -24.55 22.77 22.87
N GLN A 576 -24.62 22.66 24.20
CA GLN A 576 -24.47 23.80 25.09
C GLN A 576 -23.00 24.14 25.35
N TRP A 577 -22.69 25.43 25.42
CA TRP A 577 -21.36 25.92 25.79
C TRP A 577 -21.17 25.94 27.30
N HIS A 578 -20.00 25.46 27.73
CA HIS A 578 -19.54 25.53 29.11
C HIS A 578 -18.28 26.38 29.17
N LYS A 579 -18.22 27.31 30.13
CA LYS A 579 -17.02 28.11 30.39
C LYS A 579 -16.09 27.33 31.32
N TYR A 580 -14.84 27.22 30.92
CA TYR A 580 -13.74 26.68 31.71
C TYR A 580 -12.80 27.87 31.98
N THR A 581 -12.99 28.57 33.08
CA THR A 581 -12.07 29.66 33.45
C THR A 581 -10.72 29.07 33.84
N ASN A 582 -9.63 29.65 33.34
CA ASN A 582 -8.31 29.50 33.97
C ASN A 582 -8.32 30.26 35.29
N THR A 583 -8.98 29.72 36.31
CA THR A 583 -8.66 30.11 37.69
C THR A 583 -7.21 29.69 37.91
N PRO A 584 -6.31 30.58 38.38
CA PRO A 584 -4.95 30.18 38.73
C PRO A 584 -5.01 28.96 39.66
N ILE A 585 -4.26 27.91 39.33
CA ILE A 585 -4.08 26.73 40.19
C ILE A 585 -3.27 27.15 41.41
#